data_AF-A0A2G5RPI1-F1
#
_entry.id   AF-A0A2G5RPI1-F1
#
_cell.length_a   1.000
_cell.length_b   1.000
_cell.length_c   1.000
_cell.angle_alpha   90.00
_cell.angle_beta   90.00
_cell.angle_gamma   90.00
#
_symmetry.space_group_name_H-M   'P 1'
#
loop_
_entity.id
_entity.type
_entity.pdbx_description
1 polymer ?
#
loop_
_entity_poly.entity_id
_entity_poly.type
_entity_poly.pdbx_seq_one_letter_code
_entity_poly.pdbx_strand_id
1 'polypeptide(L)'
;MSVVSELLEATAAIVTLLRGPIEREKREAVIEQIEQLLEKREQLLQSLSTTLTDEEKQIGKQLLALDQEANALLQQLKQQIQQDLKQTKQTKVAVERYDDIYDSLAIDGMFYDKRR
;
A
#
# COMPACT_ATOMS: atom_id res chain seq x y z
N MET A 1 -18.77 -24.85 0.20
CA MET A 1 -18.50 -23.93 1.33
C MET A 1 -19.58 -22.86 1.32
N SER A 2 -19.90 -22.23 2.46
CA SER A 2 -20.83 -21.09 2.48
C SER A 2 -20.13 -19.83 1.98
N VAL A 3 -20.84 -18.95 1.28
CA VAL A 3 -20.35 -17.64 0.82
C VAL A 3 -19.79 -16.82 1.99
N VAL A 4 -20.38 -16.93 3.18
CA VAL A 4 -19.91 -16.22 4.39
C VAL A 4 -18.56 -16.74 4.86
N SER A 5 -18.31 -18.04 4.72
CA SER A 5 -17.01 -18.66 5.03
C SER A 5 -15.94 -18.20 4.05
N GLU A 6 -16.29 -18.12 2.76
CA GLU A 6 -15.36 -17.64 1.72
C GLU A 6 -15.00 -16.17 1.89
N LEU A 7 -15.97 -15.34 2.33
CA LEU A 7 -15.72 -13.95 2.73
C LEU A 7 -14.77 -13.86 3.93
N LEU A 8 -14.97 -14.71 4.94
CA LEU A 8 -14.08 -14.76 6.11
C LEU A 8 -12.65 -15.13 5.69
N GLU A 9 -12.49 -16.13 4.84
CA GLU A 9 -11.18 -16.56 4.34
C GLU A 9 -10.50 -15.46 3.52
N ALA A 10 -11.23 -14.79 2.63
CA ALA A 10 -10.71 -13.69 1.84
C ALA A 10 -10.27 -12.50 2.72
N THR A 11 -11.10 -12.09 3.69
CA THR A 11 -10.73 -11.03 4.63
C THR A 11 -9.54 -11.43 5.50
N ALA A 12 -9.48 -12.67 5.98
CA ALA A 12 -8.34 -13.17 6.76
C ALA A 12 -7.03 -13.19 5.96
N ALA A 13 -7.09 -13.54 4.67
CA ALA A 13 -5.93 -13.49 3.78
C ALA A 13 -5.41 -12.05 3.61
N ILE A 14 -6.31 -11.07 3.43
CA ILE A 14 -5.94 -9.64 3.36
C ILE A 14 -5.24 -9.21 4.65
N VAL A 15 -5.82 -9.52 5.82
CA VAL A 15 -5.21 -9.18 7.12
C VAL A 15 -3.83 -9.84 7.28
N THR A 16 -3.69 -11.10 6.88
CA THR A 16 -2.42 -11.84 6.98
C THR A 16 -1.33 -11.21 6.11
N LEU A 17 -1.66 -10.83 4.87
CA LEU A 17 -0.73 -10.13 3.97
C LEU A 17 -0.32 -8.76 4.52
N LEU A 18 -1.25 -8.04 5.15
CA LEU A 18 -1.02 -6.70 5.67
C LEU A 18 -0.33 -6.67 7.05
N ARG A 19 -0.42 -7.73 7.85
CA ARG A 19 0.26 -7.83 9.15
C ARG A 19 1.77 -8.05 9.00
N GLY A 20 2.21 -8.63 7.89
CA GLY A 20 3.62 -8.87 7.62
C GLY A 20 4.38 -7.58 7.26
N PRO A 21 5.70 -7.50 7.52
CA PRO A 21 6.51 -6.41 6.99
C PRO A 21 6.57 -6.52 5.46
N ILE A 22 6.12 -5.47 4.77
CA ILE A 22 6.15 -5.40 3.31
C ILE A 22 7.51 -4.84 2.88
N GLU A 23 8.38 -5.71 2.36
CA GLU A 23 9.64 -5.30 1.74
C GLU A 23 9.37 -4.42 0.51
N ARG A 24 10.19 -3.38 0.31
CA ARG A 24 10.03 -2.43 -0.81
C ARG A 24 9.99 -3.11 -2.18
N GLU A 25 10.80 -4.15 -2.37
CA GLU A 25 10.91 -4.91 -3.63
C GLU A 25 9.66 -5.75 -3.92
N LYS A 26 8.97 -6.22 -2.88
CA LYS A 26 7.76 -7.05 -3.00
C LYS A 26 6.47 -6.25 -2.94
N ARG A 27 6.58 -4.94 -2.67
CA ARG A 27 5.42 -4.07 -2.43
C ARG A 27 4.42 -4.08 -3.59
N GLU A 28 4.88 -4.01 -4.83
CA GLU A 28 3.99 -4.02 -5.99
C GLU A 28 3.20 -5.33 -6.08
N ALA A 29 3.89 -6.46 -5.92
CA ALA A 29 3.26 -7.78 -5.92
C ALA A 29 2.30 -7.99 -4.74
N VAL A 30 2.57 -7.39 -3.58
CA VAL A 30 1.66 -7.42 -2.42
C VAL A 30 0.42 -6.56 -2.68
N ILE A 31 0.58 -5.38 -3.28
CA ILE A 31 -0.56 -4.52 -3.66
C ILE A 31 -1.45 -5.24 -4.66
N GLU A 32 -0.88 -5.85 -5.69
CA GLU A 32 -1.64 -6.61 -6.69
C GLU A 32 -2.42 -7.78 -6.06
N GLN A 33 -1.79 -8.54 -5.15
CA GLN A 33 -2.48 -9.60 -4.40
C GLN A 33 -3.63 -9.08 -3.54
N ILE A 34 -3.44 -7.93 -2.88
CA ILE A 34 -4.50 -7.30 -2.09
C ILE A 34 -5.65 -6.85 -3.00
N GLU A 35 -5.36 -6.27 -4.16
CA GLU A 35 -6.39 -5.86 -5.14
C GLU A 35 -7.20 -7.06 -5.64
N GLN A 36 -6.54 -8.16 -6.00
CA GLN A 36 -7.22 -9.40 -6.39
C GLN A 36 -8.12 -9.97 -5.28
N LEU A 37 -7.66 -9.94 -4.03
CA LEU A 37 -8.46 -10.39 -2.88
C LEU A 37 -9.64 -9.47 -2.59
N LEU A 38 -9.48 -8.15 -2.77
CA LEU A 38 -10.56 -7.18 -2.63
C LEU A 38 -11.62 -7.37 -3.71
N GLU A 39 -11.21 -7.60 -4.96
CA GLU A 39 -12.13 -7.87 -6.07
C GLU A 39 -12.90 -9.18 -5.84
N LYS A 40 -12.20 -10.25 -5.44
CA LYS A 40 -12.84 -11.52 -5.04
C LYS A 40 -13.85 -11.30 -3.92
N ARG A 41 -13.50 -10.52 -2.89
CA ARG A 41 -14.40 -10.20 -1.77
C ARG A 41 -15.63 -9.43 -2.24
N GLU A 42 -15.47 -8.49 -3.17
CA GLU A 42 -16.59 -7.74 -3.76
C GLU A 42 -17.57 -8.67 -4.51
N GLN A 43 -17.04 -9.57 -5.34
CA GLN A 43 -17.86 -10.57 -6.05
C GLN A 43 -18.63 -11.48 -5.08
N LEU A 44 -17.96 -11.93 -4.01
CA LEU A 44 -18.60 -12.74 -2.96
C LEU A 44 -19.71 -11.97 -2.24
N LEU A 45 -19.50 -10.68 -1.92
CA LEU A 45 -20.51 -9.82 -1.31
C LEU A 45 -21.74 -9.64 -2.23
N GLN A 46 -21.54 -9.53 -3.54
CA GLN A 46 -22.65 -9.45 -4.51
C GLN A 46 -23.46 -10.75 -4.57
N SER A 47 -22.82 -11.90 -4.33
CA SER A 47 -23.47 -13.21 -4.30
C SER A 47 -24.15 -13.56 -2.97
N LEU A 48 -24.00 -12.71 -1.95
CA LEU A 48 -24.50 -12.97 -0.61
C LEU A 48 -26.03 -12.93 -0.56
N SER A 49 -26.65 -14.01 -0.08
CA SER A 49 -28.10 -14.07 0.12
C SER A 49 -28.54 -13.25 1.33
N THR A 50 -29.68 -12.57 1.22
CA THR A 50 -30.28 -11.76 2.31
C THR A 50 -30.68 -12.61 3.53
N THR A 51 -30.95 -13.90 3.34
CA THR A 51 -31.28 -14.84 4.41
C THR A 51 -30.06 -15.65 4.79
N LEU A 52 -29.55 -15.44 6.01
CA LEU A 52 -28.43 -16.18 6.59
C LEU A 52 -28.92 -17.13 7.69
N THR A 53 -28.32 -18.31 7.74
CA THR A 53 -28.51 -19.28 8.83
C THR A 53 -27.87 -18.77 10.12
N ASP A 54 -28.23 -19.35 11.27
CA ASP A 54 -27.67 -18.93 12.56
C ASP A 54 -26.17 -19.21 12.70
N GLU A 55 -25.67 -20.26 12.04
CA GLU A 55 -24.24 -20.57 11.95
C GLU A 55 -23.50 -19.48 11.15
N GLU A 56 -24.05 -19.08 10.01
CA GLU A 56 -23.50 -18.00 9.17
C GLU A 56 -23.51 -16.64 9.86
N LYS A 57 -24.53 -16.36 10.70
CA LYS A 57 -24.54 -15.14 11.52
C LYS A 57 -23.38 -15.10 12.53
N GLN A 58 -22.98 -16.24 13.09
CA GLN A 58 -21.83 -16.29 14.00
C GLN A 58 -20.52 -16.05 13.25
N ILE A 59 -20.36 -16.66 12.07
CA ILE A 59 -19.22 -16.40 11.18
C ILE A 59 -19.19 -14.92 10.77
N GLY A 60 -20.35 -14.34 10.46
CA GLY A 60 -20.50 -12.93 10.12
C GLY A 60 -20.00 -11.98 11.22
N LYS A 61 -20.16 -12.33 12.50
CA LYS A 61 -19.59 -11.52 13.60
C LYS A 61 -18.07 -11.52 13.61
N GLN A 62 -17.46 -12.68 13.33
CA GLN A 62 -16.00 -12.77 13.22
C GLN A 62 -15.49 -12.00 12.00
N LEU A 63 -16.21 -12.10 10.88
CA LEU A 63 -15.94 -11.35 9.66
C LEU A 63 -15.95 -9.84 9.91
N LEU A 64 -16.94 -9.32 10.65
CA LEU A 64 -17.01 -7.89 10.99
C LEU A 64 -15.80 -7.40 11.78
N ALA A 65 -15.29 -8.21 12.72
CA ALA A 65 -14.08 -7.86 13.48
C ALA A 65 -12.84 -7.83 12.58
N LEU A 66 -12.68 -8.82 11.70
CA LEU A 66 -11.57 -8.85 10.75
C LEU A 66 -11.67 -7.75 9.69
N ASP A 67 -12.87 -7.37 9.27
CA ASP A 67 -13.08 -6.27 8.32
C ASP A 67 -12.65 -4.92 8.93
N GLN A 68 -12.93 -4.69 10.22
CA GLN A 68 -12.45 -3.49 10.92
C GLN A 68 -10.92 -3.44 10.95
N GLU A 69 -10.28 -4.58 11.24
CA GLU A 69 -8.82 -4.68 11.24
C GLU A 69 -8.23 -4.47 9.84
N ALA A 70 -8.79 -5.15 8.83
CA ALA A 70 -8.36 -5.01 7.44
C ALA A 70 -8.44 -3.55 6.98
N ASN A 71 -9.52 -2.84 7.31
CA ASN A 71 -9.67 -1.43 6.97
C ASN A 71 -8.59 -0.55 7.62
N ALA A 72 -8.28 -0.77 8.91
CA ALA A 72 -7.22 -0.02 9.58
C ALA A 72 -5.85 -0.27 8.94
N LEU A 73 -5.54 -1.52 8.61
CA LEU A 73 -4.29 -1.90 7.95
C LEU A 73 -4.16 -1.33 6.53
N LEU A 74 -5.25 -1.37 5.75
CA LEU A 74 -5.28 -0.78 4.41
C LEU A 74 -5.08 0.74 4.46
N GLN A 75 -5.67 1.42 5.45
CA GLN A 75 -5.45 2.85 5.67
C GLN A 75 -3.99 3.15 6.01
N GLN A 76 -3.37 2.34 6.87
CA GLN A 76 -1.95 2.48 7.20
C GLN A 76 -1.06 2.30 5.96
N LEU A 77 -1.30 1.25 5.16
CA LEU A 77 -0.57 1.01 3.92
C LEU A 77 -0.73 2.19 2.95
N LYS A 78 -1.95 2.70 2.78
CA LYS A 78 -2.23 3.89 1.96
C LYS A 78 -1.44 5.12 2.44
N GLN A 79 -1.39 5.36 3.75
CA GLN A 79 -0.63 6.47 4.31
C GLN A 79 0.88 6.31 4.06
N GLN A 80 1.42 5.11 4.24
CA GLN A 80 2.82 4.81 3.93
C GLN A 80 3.13 5.09 2.44
N ILE A 81 2.25 4.62 1.53
CA ILE A 81 2.38 4.88 0.10
C ILE A 81 2.41 6.40 -0.19
N GLN A 82 1.51 7.16 0.42
CA GLN A 82 1.45 8.61 0.25
C GLN A 82 2.69 9.33 0.78
N GLN A 83 3.26 8.88 1.91
CA GLN A 83 4.48 9.43 2.47
C GLN A 83 5.68 9.19 1.54
N ASP A 84 5.83 7.97 1.03
CA ASP A 84 6.91 7.63 0.09
C ASP A 84 6.84 8.45 -1.20
N LEU A 85 5.63 8.69 -1.72
CA LEU A 85 5.43 9.57 -2.88
C LEU A 85 5.84 11.02 -2.58
N LYS A 86 5.55 11.53 -1.38
CA LYS A 86 5.96 12.88 -0.97
C LYS A 86 7.48 12.99 -0.85
N GLN A 87 8.13 12.00 -0.20
CA GLN A 87 9.59 11.97 -0.07
C GLN A 87 10.27 11.93 -1.45
N THR A 88 9.79 11.07 -2.35
CA THR A 88 10.34 10.96 -3.72
C THR A 88 10.25 12.29 -4.47
N LYS A 89 9.15 13.02 -4.34
CA LYS A 89 9.00 14.36 -4.94
C LYS A 89 9.94 15.40 -4.32
N GLN A 90 10.12 15.37 -3.00
CA GLN A 90 11.04 16.29 -2.31
C GLN A 90 12.50 16.04 -2.69
N THR A 91 12.92 14.78 -2.81
CA THR A 91 14.28 14.44 -3.27
C THR A 91 14.54 14.93 -4.68
N LYS A 92 13.56 14.82 -5.59
CA LYS A 92 13.69 15.37 -6.97
C LYS A 92 13.89 16.89 -6.96
N VAL A 93 13.08 17.63 -6.20
CA VAL A 93 13.21 19.09 -6.08
C VAL A 93 14.55 19.50 -5.47
N ALA A 94 15.07 18.72 -4.50
CA ALA A 94 16.37 18.99 -3.90
C ALA A 94 17.53 18.76 -4.88
N VAL A 95 17.46 17.72 -5.73
CA VAL A 95 18.45 17.43 -6.77
C VAL A 95 18.44 18.49 -7.86
N GLU A 96 17.26 18.85 -8.39
CA GLU A 96 17.12 19.91 -9.41
C GLU A 96 17.68 21.26 -8.93
N ARG A 97 17.40 21.64 -7.67
CA ARG A 97 17.96 22.87 -7.07
C ARG A 97 19.46 22.81 -6.82
N TYR A 98 20.03 21.61 -6.62
CA TYR A 98 21.47 21.46 -6.46
C TYR A 98 22.15 21.67 -7.81
N ASP A 99 21.65 21.04 -8.87
CA ASP A 99 22.19 21.20 -10.24
C ASP A 99 22.16 22.66 -10.72
N ASP A 100 21.06 23.40 -10.47
CA ASP A 100 20.94 24.83 -10.82
C ASP A 100 21.99 25.73 -10.10
N ILE A 101 22.43 25.35 -8.90
CA ILE A 101 23.45 26.11 -8.12
C ILE A 101 24.86 25.87 -8.68
N TYR A 102 25.15 24.68 -9.20
CA TYR A 102 26.45 24.40 -9.84
C TYR A 102 26.52 24.94 -11.27
N ASP A 103 25.40 24.96 -12.00
CA ASP A 103 25.33 25.60 -13.33
C ASP A 103 25.46 27.13 -13.24
N SER A 104 24.94 27.76 -12.18
CA SER A 104 25.12 29.20 -11.95
C SER A 104 26.49 29.57 -11.35
N LEU A 105 27.24 28.61 -10.79
CA LEU A 105 28.65 28.77 -10.38
C LEU A 105 29.66 28.52 -11.51
N ALA A 106 29.20 28.26 -12.74
CA ALA A 106 30.04 28.26 -13.94
C ALA A 106 30.32 29.69 -14.48
N ILE A 107 30.28 30.71 -13.61
CA ILE A 107 30.79 32.04 -13.94
C ILE A 107 32.27 32.10 -13.55
N ASP A 108 33.06 32.08 -14.62
CA ASP A 108 34.46 32.45 -14.72
C ASP A 108 35.49 31.34 -14.42
N GLY A 109 35.78 30.56 -15.46
CA GLY A 109 36.89 29.63 -15.50
C GLY A 109 38.23 30.35 -15.39
N MET A 110 38.67 30.62 -14.16
CA MET A 110 40.04 31.05 -13.89
C MET A 110 40.84 29.88 -13.32
N PHE A 111 41.44 29.09 -14.22
CA PHE A 111 42.46 28.11 -13.84
C PHE A 111 43.71 28.86 -13.39
N TYR A 112 43.93 28.94 -12.07
CA TYR A 112 45.23 29.32 -11.52
C TYR A 112 46.19 28.13 -11.65
N ASP A 113 46.89 28.04 -12.79
CA ASP A 113 48.14 27.28 -12.81
C ASP A 113 49.23 28.14 -12.18
N LYS A 114 49.44 27.92 -10.89
CA LYS A 114 50.63 28.38 -10.18
C LYS A 114 51.09 27.31 -9.22
N ARG A 115 51.88 26.33 -9.68
CA ARG A 115 53.02 25.78 -8.90
C ARG A 115 54.17 25.33 -9.80
N ARG A 116 55.22 26.17 -9.76
CA ARG A 116 56.68 25.96 -9.87
C ARG A 116 57.22 24.74 -10.62
#